data_AF-A0A853I5Z6-F1
#
_entry.id   AF-A0A853I5Z6-F1
#
_cell.length_a   1.000
_cell.length_b   1.000
_cell.length_c   1.000
_cell.angle_alpha   90.00
_cell.angle_beta   90.00
_cell.angle_gamma   90.00
#
_symmetry.space_group_name_H-M   'P 1'
#
loop_
_entity.id
_entity.type
_entity.pdbx_description
1 polymer ?
#
loop_
_entity_poly.entity_id
_entity_poly.type
_entity_poly.pdbx_seq_one_letter_code
_entity_poly.pdbx_strand_id
1 'polypeptide(L)'
;MKRLLTVVFAVLTICSAYAEPETTYIFCAKADGSHWRWLTTDEGNRIPISGQWGRSTKPDGVYFDYFNISEEAYNFLKQACQLIFASEYVPQPADNLLDDWYVFLVTRPDGSQFLADGRYDVTSRQLAPINLPSSAFRL
;
A
#
# COMPACT_ATOMS: atom_id res chain seq x y z
N MET A 1 37.43 -39.43 -23.37
CA MET A 1 37.03 -39.23 -21.96
C MET A 1 36.30 -37.90 -21.84
N LYS A 2 34.97 -37.90 -22.02
CA LYS A 2 34.09 -36.72 -22.05
C LYS A 2 32.88 -36.98 -21.15
N ARG A 3 33.06 -37.03 -19.83
CA ARG A 3 31.96 -37.23 -18.86
C ARG A 3 32.25 -36.54 -17.51
N LEU A 4 32.82 -35.34 -17.55
CA LEU A 4 33.12 -34.58 -16.31
C LEU A 4 32.75 -33.10 -16.39
N LEU A 5 31.97 -32.70 -17.40
CA LEU A 5 31.58 -31.30 -17.60
C LEU A 5 30.09 -31.01 -17.32
N THR A 6 29.33 -31.98 -16.82
CA THR A 6 27.86 -31.85 -16.68
C THR A 6 27.39 -31.66 -15.24
N VAL A 7 28.29 -31.66 -14.24
CA VAL A 7 27.89 -31.58 -12.81
C VAL A 7 27.97 -30.13 -12.26
N VAL A 8 28.67 -29.22 -12.94
CA VAL A 8 28.86 -27.84 -12.43
C VAL A 8 27.66 -26.92 -12.72
N PHE A 9 26.77 -27.28 -13.65
CA PHE A 9 25.64 -26.43 -14.04
C PHE A 9 24.38 -26.56 -13.15
N ALA A 10 24.37 -27.49 -12.19
CA ALA A 10 23.18 -27.77 -11.36
C ALA A 10 23.16 -27.05 -10.00
N VAL A 11 24.21 -26.30 -9.63
CA VAL A 11 24.37 -25.71 -8.29
C VAL A 11 24.05 -24.20 -8.24
N LEU A 12 23.74 -23.57 -9.38
CA LEU A 12 23.64 -22.11 -9.50
C LEU A 12 22.21 -21.54 -9.55
N THR A 13 21.18 -22.31 -9.20
CA THR A 13 19.77 -21.90 -9.39
C THR A 13 18.94 -21.95 -8.11
N ILE A 14 19.47 -21.46 -6.99
CA ILE A 14 18.68 -21.15 -5.80
C ILE A 14 19.01 -19.73 -5.32
N CYS A 15 18.85 -18.74 -6.19
CA CYS A 15 18.58 -17.38 -5.74
C CYS A 15 17.08 -17.25 -5.56
N SER A 16 16.58 -17.63 -4.38
CA SER A 16 15.25 -17.24 -3.96
C SER A 16 15.25 -15.71 -3.88
N ALA A 17 14.57 -15.04 -4.82
CA ALA A 17 14.34 -13.60 -4.74
C ALA A 17 13.40 -13.35 -3.55
N TYR A 18 13.97 -13.11 -2.38
CA TYR A 18 13.22 -12.53 -1.27
C TYR A 18 12.89 -11.11 -1.70
N ALA A 19 11.60 -10.80 -1.85
CA ALA A 19 11.17 -9.43 -2.03
C ALA A 19 11.48 -8.69 -0.73
N GLU A 20 12.42 -7.74 -0.79
CA GLU A 20 12.73 -6.89 0.35
C GLU A 20 11.47 -6.13 0.79
N PRO A 21 11.23 -5.97 2.11
CA PRO A 21 10.12 -5.18 2.59
C PRO A 21 10.22 -3.74 2.08
N GLU A 22 9.15 -3.24 1.49
CA GLU A 22 9.04 -1.84 1.09
C GLU A 22 8.84 -0.95 2.32
N THR A 23 9.17 0.34 2.20
CA THR A 23 8.98 1.31 3.28
C THR A 23 8.02 2.41 2.89
N THR A 24 7.14 2.79 3.81
CA THR A 24 6.27 3.97 3.68
C THR A 24 6.22 4.76 5.00
N TYR A 25 5.52 5.88 5.03
CA TYR A 25 5.27 6.68 6.23
C TYR A 25 3.78 6.68 6.60
N ILE A 26 3.45 7.34 7.70
CA ILE A 26 2.11 7.25 8.30
C ILE A 26 1.49 8.63 8.45
N PHE A 27 0.30 8.78 7.87
CA PHE A 27 -0.66 9.78 8.30
C PHE A 27 -1.53 9.22 9.42
N CYS A 28 -1.71 10.00 10.48
CA CYS A 28 -2.85 9.85 11.37
C CYS A 28 -3.96 10.74 10.81
N ALA A 29 -5.06 10.14 10.38
CA ALA A 29 -6.16 10.82 9.74
C ALA A 29 -7.51 10.45 10.36
N LYS A 30 -8.49 11.34 10.27
CA LYS A 30 -9.89 10.96 10.49
C LYS A 30 -10.34 10.02 9.38
N ALA A 31 -11.28 9.12 9.67
CA ALA A 31 -11.74 8.12 8.70
C ALA A 31 -12.35 8.72 7.42
N ASP A 32 -12.85 9.96 7.47
CA ASP A 32 -13.37 10.70 6.31
C ASP A 32 -12.29 11.47 5.51
N GLY A 33 -11.05 11.48 6.01
CA GLY A 33 -9.92 12.23 5.45
C GLY A 33 -10.01 13.75 5.66
N SER A 34 -10.94 14.26 6.48
CA SER A 34 -11.14 15.71 6.65
C SER A 34 -9.97 16.39 7.35
N HIS A 35 -9.19 15.64 8.12
CA HIS A 35 -8.02 16.13 8.82
C HIS A 35 -7.00 15.00 8.96
N TRP A 36 -5.74 15.33 8.72
CA TRP A 36 -4.63 14.41 8.78
C TRP A 36 -3.35 15.12 9.18
N ARG A 37 -2.44 14.40 9.83
CA ARG A 37 -1.08 14.84 10.16
C ARG A 37 -0.12 13.68 10.08
N TRP A 38 1.14 13.96 9.75
CA TRP A 38 2.19 12.95 9.81
C TRP A 38 2.35 12.46 11.25
N LEU A 39 2.52 11.15 11.41
CA LEU A 39 3.07 10.59 12.63
C LEU A 39 4.59 10.83 12.62
N THR A 40 5.07 11.59 13.59
CA THR A 40 6.48 11.98 13.69
C THR A 40 7.05 11.65 15.06
N THR A 41 8.38 11.57 15.14
CA THR A 41 9.11 11.57 16.41
C THR A 41 9.03 12.94 17.08
N ASP A 42 9.53 13.04 18.31
CA ASP A 42 9.58 14.31 19.07
C ASP A 42 10.44 15.38 18.36
N GLU A 43 11.41 14.96 17.54
CA GLU A 43 12.24 15.83 16.71
C GLU A 43 11.56 16.22 15.38
N GLY A 44 10.33 15.75 15.13
CA GLY A 44 9.56 16.05 13.92
C GLY A 44 9.90 15.18 12.71
N ASN A 45 10.69 14.11 12.89
CA ASN A 45 11.03 13.19 11.79
C ASN A 45 9.89 12.21 11.53
N ARG A 46 9.58 11.92 10.26
CA ARG A 46 8.59 10.89 9.92
C ARG A 46 9.12 9.51 10.28
N ILE A 47 8.26 8.65 10.81
CA ILE A 47 8.61 7.29 11.19
C ILE A 47 8.37 6.37 9.99
N PRO A 48 9.40 5.72 9.41
CA PRO A 48 9.20 4.75 8.34
C PRO A 48 8.65 3.45 8.92
N ILE A 49 7.80 2.76 8.16
CA ILE A 49 7.31 1.41 8.46
C ILE A 49 7.56 0.48 7.29
N SER A 50 7.84 -0.78 7.60
CA SER A 50 8.06 -1.82 6.60
C SER A 50 6.79 -2.61 6.30
N GLY A 51 6.61 -2.98 5.04
CA GLY A 51 5.46 -3.75 4.57
C GLY A 51 5.56 -4.05 3.08
N GLN A 52 4.42 -4.22 2.43
CA GLN A 52 4.34 -4.51 0.99
C GLN A 52 3.19 -3.75 0.35
N TRP A 53 3.44 -3.05 -0.75
CA TRP A 53 2.37 -2.44 -1.53
C TRP A 53 1.59 -3.51 -2.30
N GLY A 54 0.29 -3.30 -2.44
CA GLY A 54 -0.58 -4.18 -3.20
C GLY A 54 -1.77 -3.43 -3.77
N ARG A 55 -2.48 -4.11 -4.68
CA ARG A 55 -3.66 -3.57 -5.37
C ARG A 55 -4.80 -4.55 -5.28
N SER A 56 -5.95 -4.06 -4.82
CA SER A 56 -7.20 -4.81 -4.83
C SER A 56 -8.08 -4.32 -5.96
N THR A 57 -8.65 -5.25 -6.74
CA THR A 57 -9.56 -4.93 -7.86
C THR A 57 -10.96 -5.41 -7.53
N LYS A 58 -11.93 -4.51 -7.64
CA LYS A 58 -13.36 -4.78 -7.48
C LYS A 58 -13.94 -5.34 -8.79
N PRO A 59 -15.10 -6.04 -8.75
CA PRO A 59 -15.70 -6.67 -9.94
C PRO A 59 -16.04 -5.71 -11.08
N ASP A 60 -16.28 -4.44 -10.78
CA ASP A 60 -16.54 -3.35 -11.73
C ASP A 60 -15.29 -2.80 -12.42
N GLY A 61 -14.11 -3.39 -12.15
CA GLY A 61 -12.83 -2.98 -12.74
C GLY A 61 -12.23 -1.73 -12.08
N VAL A 62 -12.82 -1.28 -10.98
CA VAL A 62 -12.26 -0.25 -10.10
C VAL A 62 -11.24 -0.91 -9.19
N TYR A 63 -10.12 -0.24 -8.93
CA TYR A 63 -9.09 -0.72 -8.01
C TYR A 63 -8.71 0.34 -6.99
N PHE A 64 -8.11 -0.12 -5.90
CA PHE A 64 -7.46 0.73 -4.91
C PHE A 64 -6.17 0.06 -4.45
N ASP A 65 -5.23 0.91 -4.04
CA ASP A 65 -3.93 0.47 -3.55
C ASP A 65 -3.94 0.42 -2.01
N TYR A 66 -3.19 -0.52 -1.46
CA TYR A 66 -3.08 -0.75 -0.03
C TYR A 66 -1.64 -1.08 0.35
N PHE A 67 -1.29 -0.83 1.61
CA PHE A 67 -0.02 -1.27 2.18
C PHE A 67 -0.28 -2.40 3.18
N ASN A 68 0.37 -3.55 3.00
CA ASN A 68 0.18 -4.72 3.86
C ASN A 68 1.17 -4.68 5.03
N ILE A 69 0.65 -4.79 6.26
CA ILE A 69 1.43 -4.86 7.51
C ILE A 69 0.87 -5.92 8.46
N SER A 70 1.64 -6.29 9.48
CA SER A 70 1.17 -7.17 10.54
C SER A 70 0.14 -6.49 11.44
N GLU A 71 -0.73 -7.29 12.06
CA GLU A 71 -1.70 -6.82 13.06
C GLU A 71 -1.03 -6.14 14.26
N GLU A 72 0.13 -6.62 14.69
CA GLU A 72 0.92 -6.00 15.75
C GLU A 72 1.35 -4.57 15.37
N ALA A 73 1.94 -4.40 14.18
CA ALA A 73 2.37 -3.09 13.70
C ALA A 73 1.19 -2.13 13.56
N TYR A 74 0.07 -2.60 13.00
CA TYR A 74 -1.14 -1.78 12.87
C TYR A 74 -1.68 -1.33 14.23
N ASN A 75 -1.76 -2.23 15.21
CA ASN A 75 -2.26 -1.92 16.54
C ASN A 75 -1.36 -0.90 17.26
N PHE A 76 -0.04 -1.02 17.11
CA PHE A 76 0.90 -0.03 17.62
C PHE A 76 0.67 1.36 17.01
N LEU A 77 0.57 1.44 15.67
CA LEU A 77 0.34 2.71 14.97
C LEU A 77 -1.02 3.33 15.33
N LYS A 78 -2.07 2.49 15.44
CA LYS A 78 -3.40 2.93 15.84
C LYS A 78 -3.39 3.57 17.23
N GLN A 79 -2.75 2.91 18.20
CA GLN A 79 -2.60 3.45 19.55
C GLN A 79 -1.81 4.77 19.53
N ALA A 80 -0.72 4.85 18.75
CA ALA A 80 0.08 6.07 18.62
C ALA A 80 -0.75 7.24 18.07
N CYS A 81 -1.49 7.03 16.98
CA CYS A 81 -2.36 8.06 16.40
C CYS A 81 -3.43 8.53 17.39
N GLN A 82 -4.05 7.60 18.11
CA GLN A 82 -5.12 7.91 19.05
C GLN A 82 -4.62 8.65 20.29
N LEU A 83 -3.42 8.30 20.77
CA LEU A 83 -2.78 8.94 21.93
C LEU A 83 -2.29 10.35 21.61
N ILE A 84 -1.67 10.55 20.44
CA ILE A 84 -1.04 11.83 20.06
C ILE A 84 -2.08 12.85 19.58
N PHE A 85 -3.10 12.40 18.84
CA PHE A 85 -4.07 13.29 18.22
C PHE A 85 -5.44 13.23 18.90
N ALA A 86 -6.22 12.17 18.67
CA ALA A 86 -7.50 11.90 19.32
C ALA A 86 -8.02 10.51 18.94
N SER A 87 -9.02 10.00 19.68
CA SER A 87 -9.57 8.66 19.50
C SER A 87 -10.10 8.35 18.10
N GLU A 88 -10.55 9.36 17.34
CA GLU A 88 -11.08 9.20 15.98
C GLU A 88 -10.02 9.08 14.88
N TYR A 89 -8.74 9.23 15.21
CA TYR A 89 -7.65 9.15 14.25
C TYR A 89 -7.22 7.70 14.01
N VAL A 90 -7.09 7.34 12.74
CA VAL A 90 -6.62 6.03 12.26
C VAL A 90 -5.35 6.20 11.44
N PRO A 91 -4.43 5.23 11.48
CA PRO A 91 -3.20 5.29 10.72
C PRO A 91 -3.49 4.94 9.25
N GLN A 92 -2.89 5.67 8.32
CA GLN A 92 -2.96 5.44 6.87
C GLN A 92 -1.57 5.59 6.24
N PRO A 93 -1.19 4.73 5.28
CA PRO A 93 0.11 4.79 4.62
C PRO A 93 0.18 5.94 3.62
N ALA A 94 1.33 6.61 3.55
CA ALA A 94 1.63 7.63 2.54
C ALA A 94 3.14 7.88 2.44
N ASP A 95 3.63 8.24 1.26
CA ASP A 95 5.03 8.59 1.04
C ASP A 95 5.24 10.11 1.04
N ASN A 96 4.24 10.87 0.59
CA ASN A 96 4.26 12.32 0.52
C ASN A 96 2.86 12.97 0.65
N LEU A 97 2.81 14.30 0.60
CA LEU A 97 1.60 15.10 0.82
C LEU A 97 0.63 15.11 -0.38
N LEU A 98 1.11 14.70 -1.57
CA LEU A 98 0.38 14.73 -2.84
C LEU A 98 -0.08 13.33 -3.28
N ASP A 99 0.16 12.31 -2.45
CA ASP A 99 -0.27 10.96 -2.75
C ASP A 99 -1.80 10.85 -2.71
N ASP A 100 -2.32 9.89 -3.48
CA ASP A 100 -3.68 9.40 -3.32
C ASP A 100 -3.85 8.83 -1.90
N TRP A 101 -5.10 8.73 -1.45
CA TRP A 101 -5.39 8.08 -0.18
C TRP A 101 -5.28 6.56 -0.31
N TYR A 102 -4.53 5.94 0.59
CA TYR A 102 -4.33 4.50 0.67
C TYR A 102 -4.77 3.95 2.04
N VAL A 103 -5.01 2.64 2.11
CA VAL A 103 -5.39 1.95 3.36
C VAL A 103 -4.42 0.83 3.71
N PHE A 104 -4.41 0.44 4.99
CA PHE A 104 -3.70 -0.77 5.40
C PHE A 104 -4.55 -2.01 5.11
N LEU A 105 -3.90 -3.03 4.52
CA LEU A 105 -4.34 -4.41 4.62
C LEU A 105 -3.60 -5.03 5.81
N VAL A 106 -4.33 -5.53 6.80
CA VAL A 106 -3.74 -6.03 8.04
C VAL A 106 -3.75 -7.55 8.01
N THR A 107 -2.57 -8.15 8.12
CA THR A 107 -2.39 -9.60 8.19
C THR A 107 -2.29 -10.06 9.65
N ARG A 108 -3.19 -10.95 10.05
CA ARG A 108 -3.23 -11.57 11.38
C ARG A 108 -2.21 -12.70 11.51
N PRO A 109 -1.87 -13.12 12.75
CA PRO A 109 -0.97 -14.25 12.98
C PRO A 109 -1.45 -15.58 12.36
N ASP A 110 -2.77 -15.75 12.20
CA ASP A 110 -3.37 -16.94 11.55
C ASP A 110 -3.34 -16.88 10.01
N GLY A 111 -2.80 -15.80 9.44
CA GLY A 111 -2.74 -15.56 7.99
C GLY A 111 -4.01 -14.94 7.39
N SER A 112 -5.09 -14.79 8.17
CA SER A 112 -6.27 -14.06 7.71
C SER A 112 -5.98 -12.56 7.57
N GLN A 113 -6.73 -11.88 6.71
CA GLN A 113 -6.52 -10.47 6.42
C GLN A 113 -7.80 -9.66 6.58
N PHE A 114 -7.66 -8.38 6.92
CA PHE A 114 -8.77 -7.41 6.89
C PHE A 114 -8.27 -6.04 6.44
N LEU A 115 -9.15 -5.26 5.80
CA LEU A 115 -8.87 -3.87 5.48
C LEU A 115 -9.12 -3.01 6.72
N ALA A 116 -8.14 -2.19 7.06
CA ALA A 116 -8.26 -1.21 8.14
C ALA A 116 -9.24 -0.08 7.78
N ASP A 117 -9.78 0.56 8.82
CA ASP A 117 -10.59 1.77 8.66
C ASP A 117 -9.75 2.90 8.07
N GLY A 118 -10.35 3.71 7.20
CA GLY A 118 -9.68 4.86 6.61
C GLY A 118 -10.33 5.29 5.29
N ARG A 119 -9.80 6.37 4.74
CA ARG A 119 -10.13 6.86 3.41
C ARG A 119 -9.18 6.19 2.41
N TYR A 120 -9.69 5.84 1.23
CA TYR A 120 -8.86 5.45 0.11
C TYR A 120 -9.49 5.91 -1.19
N ASP A 121 -8.66 6.28 -2.15
CA ASP A 121 -9.11 6.65 -3.46
C ASP A 121 -9.23 5.40 -4.35
N VAL A 122 -10.19 5.46 -5.27
CA VAL A 122 -10.50 4.36 -6.17
C VAL A 122 -10.27 4.82 -7.60
N THR A 123 -9.56 4.03 -8.38
CA THR A 123 -9.27 4.32 -9.79
C THR A 123 -9.97 3.31 -10.69
N SER A 124 -10.67 3.78 -11.72
CA SER A 124 -11.31 2.92 -12.71
C SER A 124 -10.39 2.64 -13.90
N ARG A 125 -10.34 1.39 -14.39
CA ARG A 125 -9.76 1.08 -15.71
C ARG A 125 -10.63 1.48 -16.90
N GLN A 126 -11.77 2.14 -16.69
CA GLN A 126 -12.56 2.66 -17.80
C GLN A 126 -11.77 3.79 -18.46
N LEU A 127 -11.13 3.48 -19.59
CA LEU A 127 -10.78 4.47 -20.60
C LEU A 127 -12.05 5.31 -20.78
N ALA A 128 -11.98 6.59 -20.42
CA ALA A 128 -13.08 7.51 -20.69
C ALA A 128 -13.45 7.35 -22.18
N PRO A 129 -14.75 7.25 -22.54
CA PRO A 129 -15.11 7.29 -23.95
C PRO A 129 -14.50 8.57 -24.53
N ILE A 130 -13.63 8.41 -25.53
CA ILE A 130 -13.11 9.55 -26.28
C ILE A 130 -14.34 10.19 -26.91
N ASN A 131 -14.79 11.31 -26.35
CA ASN A 131 -15.75 12.20 -27.01
C ASN A 131 -15.01 12.82 -28.20
N LEU A 132 -14.90 12.07 -29.29
CA LEU A 132 -14.50 12.63 -30.58
C LEU A 132 -15.56 13.68 -30.94
N PRO A 133 -15.19 14.96 -31.13
CA PRO A 133 -16.14 15.95 -31.60
C PRO A 133 -16.71 15.48 -32.95
N SER A 134 -18.04 15.59 -33.11
CA SER A 134 -18.78 15.16 -34.31
C SER A 134 -18.35 15.86 -35.60
N SER A 135 -17.43 16.82 -35.53
CA SER A 135 -16.79 17.47 -36.67
C SER A 135 -15.71 16.62 -37.35
N ALA A 136 -15.33 15.46 -36.81
CA ALA A 136 -14.30 14.59 -37.40
C ALA A 136 -14.81 13.65 -38.52
N PHE A 137 -16.12 13.60 -38.78
CA PHE A 137 -16.70 12.85 -39.89
C PHE A 137 -17.54 13.76 -40.78
N ARG A 138 -16.86 14.58 -41.60
CA ARG A 138 -17.42 15.07 -42.86
C ARG A 138 -16.41 14.76 -43.95
N LEU A 139 -16.68 13.70 -44.71
CA LEU A 139 -16.16 13.51 -46.07
C LEU A 139 -16.97 14.37 -47.03
#